data_AF-A0A7K2MNY4-F1
#
_entry.id   AF-A0A7K2MNY4-F1
#
_cell.length_a   1.000
_cell.length_b   1.000
_cell.length_c   1.000
_cell.angle_alpha   90.00
_cell.angle_beta   90.00
_cell.angle_gamma   90.00
#
_symmetry.space_group_name_H-M   'P 1'
#
loop_
_entity.id
_entity.type
_entity.pdbx_description
1 polymer ?
#
loop_
_entity_poly.entity_id
_entity_poly.type
_entity_poly.pdbx_seq_one_letter_code
_entity_poly.pdbx_strand_id
1 'polypeptide(L)'
;MSSSLKDVAARAGVSARTVSNVVNGSARVSAQTRQKVQEAIDELGYRPNLAARNLRAGRTGVIGLAIPELHSPYFGELAGLLVDAAR
;
A
#
# COMPACT_ATOMS: atom_id res chain seq x y z
N MET A 1 5.78 -18.95 -3.12
CA MET A 1 6.40 -18.52 -1.85
C MET A 1 6.27 -17.02 -1.76
N SER A 2 5.67 -16.45 -0.70
CA SER A 2 5.60 -15.00 -0.56
C SER A 2 6.94 -14.49 -0.02
N SER A 3 7.65 -13.70 -0.80
CA SER A 3 8.79 -12.94 -0.31
C SER A 3 8.30 -11.95 0.76
N SER A 4 9.05 -11.83 1.85
CA SER A 4 8.75 -10.94 2.96
C SER A 4 9.59 -9.67 2.89
N LEU A 5 9.21 -8.65 3.66
CA LEU A 5 9.96 -7.39 3.76
C LEU A 5 11.38 -7.60 4.30
N LYS A 6 11.60 -8.69 5.08
CA LYS A 6 12.92 -9.09 5.58
C LYS A 6 13.80 -9.67 4.47
N ASP A 7 13.22 -10.42 3.53
CA ASP A 7 13.95 -11.03 2.42
C ASP A 7 14.44 -9.96 1.44
N VAL A 8 13.59 -8.98 1.15
CA VAL A 8 13.96 -7.79 0.37
C VAL A 8 15.08 -7.01 1.06
N ALA A 9 14.99 -6.83 2.39
CA ALA A 9 16.00 -6.12 3.17
C ALA A 9 17.37 -6.84 3.13
N ALA A 10 17.37 -8.16 3.30
CA ALA A 10 18.57 -8.99 3.22
C ALA A 10 19.19 -8.93 1.82
N ARG A 11 18.38 -9.04 0.76
CA ARG A 11 18.83 -8.99 -0.64
C ARG A 11 19.40 -7.63 -1.05
N ALA A 12 18.76 -6.55 -0.60
CA ALA A 12 19.20 -5.17 -0.87
C ALA A 12 20.33 -4.69 0.07
N GLY A 13 20.69 -5.46 1.10
CA GLY A 13 21.73 -5.11 2.07
C GLY A 13 21.37 -3.91 2.97
N VAL A 14 20.09 -3.75 3.30
CA VAL A 14 19.59 -2.62 4.10
C VAL A 14 18.70 -3.11 5.24
N SER A 15 18.32 -2.20 6.14
CA SER A 15 17.36 -2.53 7.19
C SER A 15 15.93 -2.66 6.64
N ALA A 16 15.09 -3.46 7.30
CA ALA A 16 13.66 -3.54 6.99
C ALA A 16 12.96 -2.16 7.09
N ARG A 17 13.46 -1.26 7.96
CA ARG A 17 12.98 0.13 8.05
C ARG A 17 13.29 0.92 6.78
N THR A 18 14.46 0.70 6.17
CA THR A 18 14.84 1.34 4.91
C THR A 18 13.97 0.88 3.76
N VAL A 19 13.71 -0.43 3.64
CA VAL A 19 12.76 -0.96 2.65
C VAL A 19 11.37 -0.38 2.87
N SER A 20 10.90 -0.32 4.12
CA SER A 20 9.61 0.30 4.46
C SER A 20 9.56 1.78 4.06
N ASN A 21 10.64 2.54 4.26
CA ASN A 21 10.71 3.94 3.83
C ASN A 21 10.65 4.08 2.31
N VAL A 22 11.29 3.18 1.56
CA VAL A 22 11.24 3.15 0.08
C VAL A 22 9.83 2.85 -0.40
N VAL A 23 9.21 1.78 0.11
CA VAL A 23 7.85 1.34 -0.25
C VAL A 23 6.81 2.40 0.10
N ASN A 24 6.98 3.13 1.21
CA ASN A 24 6.08 4.21 1.63
C ASN A 24 6.42 5.56 0.98
N GLY A 25 7.36 5.65 0.04
CA GLY A 25 7.67 6.90 -0.66
C GLY A 25 8.36 7.98 0.19
N SER A 26 9.01 7.64 1.30
CA SER A 26 9.67 8.61 2.18
C SER A 26 10.84 9.32 1.49
N ALA A 27 10.96 10.64 1.66
CA ALA A 27 12.02 11.47 1.08
C ALA A 27 13.42 11.26 1.70
N ARG A 28 13.53 10.48 2.79
CA ARG A 28 14.80 10.30 3.55
C ARG A 28 15.72 9.20 3.01
N VAL A 29 15.50 8.70 1.79
CA VAL A 29 16.30 7.61 1.21
C VAL A 29 17.01 8.12 -0.04
N SER A 30 18.33 7.91 -0.11
CA SER A 30 19.13 8.26 -1.29
C SER A 30 18.62 7.53 -2.54
N ALA A 31 18.78 8.15 -3.71
CA ALA A 31 18.36 7.57 -4.98
C ALA A 31 19.01 6.19 -5.22
N GLN A 32 20.30 6.06 -4.90
CA GLN A 32 21.04 4.79 -5.02
C GLN A 32 20.42 3.67 -4.17
N THR A 33 20.08 3.95 -2.90
CA THR A 33 19.47 2.96 -2.02
C THR A 33 18.06 2.61 -2.46
N ARG A 34 17.30 3.60 -2.96
CA ARG A 34 15.98 3.37 -3.53
C ARG A 34 16.04 2.40 -4.70
N GLN A 35 17.00 2.60 -5.60
CA GLN A 35 17.20 1.73 -6.76
C GLN A 35 17.55 0.29 -6.37
N LYS A 36 18.51 0.09 -5.46
CA LYS A 36 18.86 -1.24 -4.93
C LYS A 36 17.67 -1.98 -4.31
N VAL A 37 16.83 -1.25 -3.57
CA VAL A 37 15.62 -1.84 -2.97
C VAL A 37 14.59 -2.19 -4.05
N GLN A 38 14.43 -1.34 -5.07
CA GLN A 38 13.49 -1.61 -6.16
C GLN A 38 13.90 -2.86 -6.96
N GLU A 39 15.18 -2.98 -7.30
CA GLU A 39 15.73 -4.18 -7.96
C GLU A 39 15.47 -5.45 -7.13
N ALA A 40 15.70 -5.40 -5.82
CA ALA A 40 15.41 -6.53 -4.94
C ALA A 40 13.91 -6.86 -4.85
N ILE A 41 13.02 -5.86 -4.89
CA ILE A 41 11.56 -6.06 -4.92
C ILE A 41 11.16 -6.76 -6.22
N ASP A 42 11.69 -6.31 -7.35
CA ASP A 42 11.35 -6.83 -8.67
C ASP A 42 11.86 -8.27 -8.85
N GLU A 43 13.10 -8.56 -8.43
CA GLU A 43 13.68 -9.91 -8.44
C GLU A 43 12.90 -10.90 -7.56
N LEU A 44 12.51 -10.47 -6.35
CA LEU A 44 11.82 -11.33 -5.38
C LEU A 44 10.31 -11.35 -5.58
N GLY A 45 9.77 -10.58 -6.53
CA GLY A 45 8.33 -10.43 -6.74
C GLY A 45 7.58 -9.95 -5.50
N TYR A 46 8.23 -9.14 -4.66
CA TYR A 46 7.66 -8.70 -3.38
C TYR A 46 6.43 -7.82 -3.60
N ARG A 47 5.31 -8.21 -3.01
CA ARG A 47 4.08 -7.41 -2.99
C ARG A 47 3.72 -7.03 -1.55
N PRO A 48 3.55 -5.73 -1.24
CA PRO A 48 3.14 -5.31 0.09
C PRO A 48 1.81 -5.94 0.49
N ASN A 49 1.79 -6.60 1.65
CA ASN A 49 0.53 -7.10 2.20
C ASN A 49 -0.27 -5.95 2.83
N LEU A 50 -1.33 -5.53 2.14
CA LEU A 50 -2.21 -4.44 2.58
C LEU A 50 -2.86 -4.72 3.94
N ALA A 51 -3.23 -5.97 4.23
CA ALA A 51 -3.81 -6.34 5.53
C ALA A 51 -2.81 -6.14 6.67
N ALA A 52 -1.56 -6.57 6.49
CA ALA A 52 -0.49 -6.35 7.46
C ALA A 52 -0.17 -4.85 7.63
N ARG A 53 -0.21 -4.07 6.54
CA ARG A 53 -0.03 -2.62 6.57
C ARG A 53 -1.13 -1.93 7.38
N ASN A 54 -2.39 -2.29 7.12
CA ASN A 54 -3.56 -1.73 7.79
C ASN A 54 -3.57 -2.07 9.28
N LEU A 55 -3.20 -3.31 9.64
CA LEU A 55 -3.06 -3.75 11.02
C LEU A 55 -2.02 -2.90 11.78
N ARG A 56 -0.84 -2.69 11.18
CA ARG A 56 0.21 -1.84 11.79
C ARG A 56 -0.21 -0.38 11.89
N ALA A 57 -0.98 0.12 10.92
CA ALA A 57 -1.44 1.51 10.91
C ALA A 57 -2.60 1.76 11.88
N GLY A 58 -3.28 0.71 12.38
CA GLY A 58 -4.49 0.83 13.20
C GLY A 58 -5.69 1.40 12.44
N ARG A 59 -5.58 1.59 11.13
CA ARG A 59 -6.60 2.13 10.24
C ARG A 59 -6.51 1.46 8.87
N THR A 60 -7.66 1.14 8.29
CA THR A 60 -7.75 0.48 6.98
C THR A 60 -7.86 1.46 5.82
N GLY A 61 -8.33 2.68 6.07
CA GLY A 61 -8.67 3.65 5.03
C GLY A 61 -9.90 3.25 4.20
N VAL A 62 -10.67 2.26 4.66
CA VAL A 62 -11.89 1.80 3.99
C VAL A 62 -13.08 2.62 4.48
N ILE A 63 -13.87 3.16 3.55
CA ILE A 63 -15.15 3.80 3.82
C ILE A 63 -16.26 2.80 3.48
N GLY A 64 -17.10 2.48 4.47
CA GLY A 64 -18.29 1.67 4.26
C GLY A 64 -19.49 2.55 3.95
N LEU A 65 -20.21 2.27 2.86
CA LEU A 65 -21.43 2.96 2.47
C LEU A 65 -22.60 1.97 2.51
N ALA A 66 -23.55 2.19 3.42
CA ALA A 66 -24.79 1.44 3.49
C ALA A 66 -25.92 2.28 2.90
N ILE A 67 -26.56 1.78 1.83
CA ILE A 67 -27.69 2.44 1.16
C ILE A 67 -28.87 1.47 1.06
N PRO A 68 -30.12 1.97 1.03
CA PRO A 68 -31.31 1.13 0.92
C PRO A 68 -31.37 0.31 -0.38
N GLU A 69 -30.96 0.90 -1.50
CA GLU A 69 -31.01 0.24 -2.82
C GLU A 69 -30.01 0.86 -3.79
N LEU A 70 -29.19 0.04 -4.45
CA LEU A 70 -28.16 0.51 -5.39
C LEU A 70 -28.72 1.00 -6.73
N HIS A 71 -29.94 0.58 -7.07
CA HIS A 71 -30.54 0.71 -8.40
C HIS A 71 -31.35 2.00 -8.53
N SER A 72 -31.69 2.59 -7.38
CA SER A 72 -32.34 3.89 -7.29
C SER A 72 -31.39 4.97 -7.82
N PRO A 73 -31.82 5.79 -8.79
CA PRO A 73 -31.00 6.87 -9.35
C PRO A 73 -30.42 7.81 -8.28
N TYR A 74 -31.21 8.12 -7.25
CA TYR A 74 -30.78 8.98 -6.14
C TYR A 74 -29.60 8.40 -5.35
N PHE A 75 -29.70 7.13 -4.94
CA PHE A 75 -28.63 6.49 -4.15
C PHE A 75 -27.41 6.15 -5.02
N GLY A 76 -27.61 5.87 -6.30
CA GLY A 76 -26.52 5.69 -7.27
C GLY A 76 -25.71 6.98 -7.46
N GLU A 77 -26.39 8.11 -7.64
CA GLU A 77 -25.73 9.42 -7.76
C GLU A 77 -24.97 9.79 -6.48
N LEU A 78 -25.59 9.60 -5.30
CA LEU A 78 -24.94 9.82 -4.01
C LEU A 78 -23.68 8.96 -3.83
N ALA A 79 -23.75 7.67 -4.21
CA ALA A 79 -22.60 6.78 -4.13
C ALA A 79 -21.46 7.24 -5.06
N GLY A 80 -21.79 7.70 -6.28
CA GLY A 80 -20.82 8.27 -7.22
C GLY A 80 -20.11 9.49 -6.65
N LEU A 81 -20.87 10.46 -6.12
CA LEU A 81 -20.31 11.65 -5.48
C LEU A 81 -19.39 11.33 -4.30
N LEU A 82 -19.75 10.34 -3.49
CA LEU A 82 -18.92 9.89 -2.37
C LEU A 82 -17.62 9.25 -2.84
N VAL A 83 -17.66 8.43 -3.90
CA VAL A 83 -16.46 7.83 -4.50
C VAL A 83 -15.52 8.90 -5.02
N ASP A 84 -16.04 9.93 -5.69
CA ASP A 84 -15.21 11.01 -6.22
C ASP A 84 -14.56 11.86 -5.11
N ALA A 85 -15.30 12.13 -4.03
CA ALA A 85 -14.77 12.86 -2.86
C ALA A 85 -13.75 12.07 -2.03
N ALA A 86 -13.78 10.72 -2.11
CA ALA A 86 -12.91 9.83 -1.34
C ALA A 86 -11.58 9.48 -2.03
N ARG A 87 -11.40 9.88 -3.30
CA ARG A 87 -10.14 9.70 -4.05
C ARG A 87 -9.06 10.67 -3.61
#